data_AF-A0A0D7EEV3-F1
#
_entry.id   AF-A0A0D7EEV3-F1
#
_cell.length_a   1.000
_cell.length_b   1.000
_cell.length_c   1.000
_cell.angle_alpha   90.00
_cell.angle_beta   90.00
_cell.angle_gamma   90.00
#
_symmetry.space_group_name_H-M   'P 1'
#
loop_
_entity.id
_entity.type
_entity.pdbx_description
1 polymer ?
#
loop_
_entity_poly.entity_id
_entity_poly.type
_entity_poly.pdbx_seq_one_letter_code
_entity_poly.pdbx_strand_id
1 'polypeptide(L)'
;MSNRLQDLTNRIAAIRLQRKAIAAKSGLDESTIGRTLNVATVPLSSTLDRIESVLSAEEIRLARHLATLPHVQAALAADRDASEAA
;
A
#
# COMPACT_ATOMS: atom_id res chain seq x y z
N MET A 1 -2.73 18.32 9.22
CA MET A 1 -3.22 17.24 8.34
C MET A 1 -2.92 15.92 9.02
N SER A 2 -3.90 15.03 9.17
CA SER A 2 -3.75 13.79 9.94
C SER A 2 -2.65 12.91 9.35
N ASN A 3 -1.60 12.62 10.14
CA ASN A 3 -0.42 11.82 9.77
C ASN A 3 -0.79 10.54 8.99
N ARG A 4 -1.90 9.91 9.39
CA ARG A 4 -2.47 8.70 8.78
C ARG A 4 -2.84 8.84 7.30
N LEU A 5 -3.44 9.96 6.87
CA LEU A 5 -3.84 10.11 5.46
C LEU A 5 -2.62 10.27 4.56
N GLN A 6 -1.61 10.99 5.03
CA GLN A 6 -0.35 11.14 4.29
C GLN A 6 0.36 9.79 4.16
N ASP A 7 0.39 8.99 5.23
CA ASP A 7 0.93 7.63 5.21
C ASP A 7 0.23 6.74 4.16
N LEU A 8 -1.10 6.70 4.17
CA LEU A 8 -1.87 5.91 3.19
C LEU A 8 -1.60 6.36 1.76
N THR A 9 -1.54 7.67 1.50
CA THR A 9 -1.22 8.20 0.16
C THR A 9 0.19 7.80 -0.28
N ASN A 10 1.18 7.89 0.61
CA ASN A 10 2.56 7.51 0.32
C ASN A 10 2.66 6.01 0.01
N ARG A 11 2.03 5.16 0.81
CA ARG A 11 1.99 3.71 0.60
C ARG A 11 1.32 3.33 -0.71
N ILE A 12 0.16 3.93 -1.02
CA ILE A 12 -0.53 3.73 -2.31
C ILE A 12 0.38 4.10 -3.49
N ALA A 13 1.11 5.22 -3.38
CA ALA A 13 2.05 5.66 -4.41
C ALA A 13 3.25 4.69 -4.56
N ALA A 14 3.80 4.19 -3.46
CA ALA A 14 4.94 3.28 -3.45
C ALA A 14 4.65 1.98 -4.21
N ILE A 15 3.45 1.42 -4.03
CA ILE A 15 3.04 0.19 -4.73
C ILE A 15 2.27 0.46 -6.03
N ARG A 16 2.13 1.73 -6.44
CA ARG A 16 1.36 2.19 -7.61
C ARG A 16 -0.05 1.60 -7.68
N LEU A 17 -0.73 1.47 -6.53
CA LEU A 17 -2.05 0.87 -6.47
C LEU A 17 -3.10 1.80 -7.10
N GLN A 18 -3.79 1.30 -8.13
CA GLN A 18 -4.78 2.08 -8.86
C GLN A 18 -6.04 2.32 -8.02
N ARG A 19 -6.58 3.54 -8.05
CA ARG A 19 -7.83 3.90 -7.34
C ARG A 19 -8.99 2.96 -7.68
N LYS A 20 -9.12 2.57 -8.95
CA LYS A 20 -10.12 1.60 -9.42
C LYS A 20 -10.00 0.25 -8.71
N ALA A 21 -8.78 -0.23 -8.43
CA ALA A 21 -8.56 -1.48 -7.71
C ALA A 21 -8.95 -1.35 -6.23
N ILE A 22 -8.66 -0.19 -5.62
CA ILE A 22 -9.08 0.12 -4.25
C ILE A 22 -10.62 0.15 -4.17
N ALA A 23 -11.28 0.82 -5.12
CA ALA A 23 -12.74 0.88 -5.20
C ALA A 23 -13.38 -0.51 -5.26
N ALA A 24 -12.91 -1.34 -6.20
CA ALA A 24 -13.43 -2.69 -6.40
C ALA A 24 -13.31 -3.59 -5.16
N LYS A 25 -12.21 -3.45 -4.39
CA LYS A 25 -11.94 -4.30 -3.21
C LYS A 25 -12.52 -3.76 -1.91
N SER A 26 -12.67 -2.44 -1.79
CA SER A 26 -13.20 -1.79 -0.57
C SER A 26 -14.73 -1.62 -0.58
N GLY A 27 -15.37 -1.83 -1.73
CA GLY A 27 -16.79 -1.53 -1.93
C GLY A 27 -17.11 -0.03 -1.82
N LEU A 28 -16.12 0.82 -2.08
CA LEU A 28 -16.26 2.28 -2.10
C LEU A 28 -16.28 2.79 -3.54
N ASP A 29 -17.00 3.89 -3.77
CA ASP A 29 -16.95 4.58 -5.06
C ASP A 29 -15.57 5.19 -5.31
N GLU A 30 -15.11 5.14 -6.56
CA GLU A 30 -13.81 5.71 -6.96
C GLU A 30 -13.75 7.23 -6.67
N SER A 31 -14.87 7.94 -6.80
CA SER A 31 -14.99 9.36 -6.47
C SER A 31 -14.80 9.64 -4.97
N THR A 32 -15.28 8.74 -4.11
CA THR A 32 -15.12 8.83 -2.65
C THR A 32 -13.67 8.60 -2.24
N ILE A 33 -12.99 7.66 -2.88
CA ILE A 33 -11.55 7.44 -2.71
C ILE A 33 -10.77 8.66 -3.19
N GLY A 34 -11.09 9.18 -4.37
CA GLY A 34 -10.43 10.38 -4.92
C GLY A 34 -10.56 11.60 -4.00
N ARG A 35 -11.76 11.88 -3.48
CA ARG A 35 -11.98 12.98 -2.53
C ARG A 35 -11.26 12.79 -1.21
N THR A 36 -11.23 11.55 -0.71
CA THR A 36 -10.55 11.17 0.54
C THR A 36 -9.04 11.35 0.42
N LEU A 37 -8.42 10.82 -0.64
CA LEU A 37 -6.97 10.88 -0.86
C LEU A 37 -6.48 12.28 -1.23
N ASN A 38 -7.30 13.08 -1.92
CA ASN A 38 -6.95 14.46 -2.29
C ASN A 38 -7.28 15.51 -1.21
N VAL A 39 -7.72 15.08 -0.02
CA VAL A 39 -8.08 15.98 1.11
C VAL A 39 -9.16 17.01 0.74
N ALA A 40 -9.94 16.75 -0.31
CA ALA A 40 -11.01 17.65 -0.74
C ALA A 40 -12.18 17.69 0.27
N THR A 41 -12.24 16.69 1.15
CA THR A 41 -13.22 16.55 2.22
C THR A 41 -12.55 15.99 3.47
N VAL A 42 -13.07 16.30 4.66
CA VAL A 42 -12.66 15.60 5.88
C VAL A 42 -13.03 14.12 5.74
N PRO A 43 -12.07 13.20 5.71
CA PRO A 43 -12.37 11.79 5.48
C PRO A 43 -12.97 11.15 6.73
N LEU A 44 -13.99 10.32 6.53
CA LEU A 44 -14.52 9.48 7.59
C LEU A 44 -13.49 8.41 7.96
N SER A 45 -13.32 8.14 9.26
CA SER A 45 -12.40 7.10 9.75
C SER A 45 -12.71 5.75 9.11
N SER A 46 -13.99 5.40 8.96
CA SER A 46 -14.42 4.15 8.32
C SER A 46 -13.99 4.04 6.85
N THR A 47 -13.92 5.15 6.12
CA THR A 47 -13.40 5.18 4.75
C THR A 47 -11.90 4.93 4.73
N LEU A 48 -11.16 5.55 5.65
CA LEU A 48 -9.72 5.32 5.80
C LEU A 48 -9.42 3.87 6.18
N ASP A 49 -10.17 3.29 7.12
CA ASP A 49 -10.02 1.91 7.56
C ASP A 49 -10.21 0.92 6.39
N ARG A 50 -11.22 1.17 5.53
CA ARG A 50 -11.46 0.35 4.33
C ARG A 50 -10.35 0.46 3.30
N ILE A 51 -9.85 1.68 3.05
CA ILE A 51 -8.72 1.91 2.14
C ILE A 51 -7.47 1.21 2.67
N GLU A 52 -7.19 1.36 3.97
CA GLU A 52 -6.04 0.74 4.64
C GLU A 52 -6.11 -0.79 4.60
N SER A 53 -7.28 -1.38 4.83
CA SER A 53 -7.47 -2.83 4.75
C SER A 53 -7.12 -3.38 3.36
N VAL A 54 -7.59 -2.72 2.29
CA VAL A 54 -7.27 -3.12 0.92
C VAL A 54 -5.78 -2.95 0.62
N LEU A 55 -5.19 -1.84 1.06
CA LEU A 55 -3.79 -1.54 0.88
C LEU A 55 -2.90 -2.61 1.53
N SER A 56 -3.15 -2.94 2.80
CA SER A 56 -2.41 -3.97 3.53
C SER A 56 -2.52 -5.34 2.87
N ALA A 57 -3.70 -5.69 2.33
CA ALA A 57 -3.87 -6.94 1.59
C ALA A 57 -3.04 -6.99 0.30
N GLU A 58 -2.96 -5.88 -0.44
CA GLU A 58 -2.13 -5.78 -1.64
C GLU A 58 -0.63 -5.76 -1.33
N GLU A 59 -0.22 -5.08 -0.25
CA GLU A 59 1.17 -5.11 0.24
C GLU A 59 1.61 -6.54 0.58
N ILE A 60 0.78 -7.30 1.30
CA ILE A 60 1.05 -8.72 1.61
C ILE A 60 1.13 -9.55 0.33
N ARG A 61 0.21 -9.34 -0.63
CA ARG A 61 0.21 -10.06 -1.91
C ARG A 61 1.48 -9.78 -2.71
N LEU A 62 1.90 -8.52 -2.78
CA LEU A 62 3.13 -8.10 -3.45
C LEU A 62 4.36 -8.67 -2.76
N ALA A 63 4.45 -8.57 -1.43
CA ALA A 63 5.55 -9.13 -0.67
C ALA A 63 5.69 -10.64 -0.90
N ARG A 64 4.58 -11.39 -0.85
CA ARG A 64 4.58 -12.83 -1.16
C ARG A 64 5.05 -13.11 -2.58
N HIS A 65 4.57 -12.34 -3.56
CA HIS A 65 4.98 -12.54 -4.94
C HIS A 65 6.48 -12.24 -5.14
N LEU A 66 6.97 -11.11 -4.62
CA LEU A 66 8.38 -10.74 -4.68
C LEU A 66 9.25 -11.80 -4.01
N ALA A 67 8.82 -12.36 -2.88
CA ALA A 67 9.52 -13.44 -2.19
C ALA A 67 9.61 -14.74 -3.01
N THR A 68 8.76 -14.93 -4.04
CA THR A 68 8.87 -16.09 -4.95
C THR A 68 9.84 -15.87 -6.12
N LEU A 69 10.32 -14.64 -6.34
CA LEU A 69 11.19 -14.33 -7.47
C LEU A 69 12.66 -14.70 -7.16
N PRO A 70 13.31 -15.55 -7.97
CA PRO A 70 14.66 -16.04 -7.67
C PRO A 70 15.72 -14.94 -7.52
N HIS A 71 15.64 -13.88 -8.33
CA HIS A 71 16.58 -12.75 -8.26
C HIS A 71 16.38 -11.89 -7.01
N VAL A 72 15.14 -11.78 -6.51
CA VAL A 72 14.87 -11.09 -5.24
C VAL A 72 15.42 -11.91 -4.07
N GLN A 73 15.22 -13.23 -4.09
CA GLN A 73 15.80 -14.12 -3.08
C GLN A 73 17.34 -14.04 -3.06
N ALA A 74 17.97 -14.03 -4.24
CA ALA A 74 19.42 -13.89 -4.36
C ALA A 74 19.91 -12.53 -3.83
N ALA A 75 19.19 -11.44 -4.13
CA ALA A 75 19.53 -10.11 -3.61
C ALA A 75 19.39 -10.03 -2.08
N LEU A 76 18.33 -10.61 -1.51
CA LEU A 76 18.13 -10.66 -0.06
C LEU A 76 19.19 -11.49 0.67
N ALA A 77 19.63 -12.60 0.07
CA ALA A 77 20.72 -13.41 0.63
C ALA A 77 22.05 -12.63 0.64
N ALA A 78 22.38 -11.94 -0.46
CA ALA A 78 23.58 -11.13 -0.55
C ALA A 78 23.60 -9.96 0.45
N ASP A 79 22.46 -9.30 0.67
CA ASP A 79 22.32 -8.23 1.67
C ASP A 79 22.53 -8.74 3.10
N ARG A 80 22.01 -9.94 3.40
CA ARG A 80 22.22 -10.60 4.69
C ARG A 80 23.68 -10.94 4.94
N ASP A 81 24.35 -11.53 3.94
CA ASP A 81 25.77 -11.89 4.04
C ASP A 81 26.64 -10.63 4.23
N ALA A 82 26.30 -9.53 3.57
CA ALA A 82 26.98 -8.24 3.73
C ALA A 82 26.77 -7.63 5.13
N SER A 83 25.59 -7.78 5.72
CA SER A 83 25.29 -7.29 7.07
C SER A 83 25.91 -8.15 8.17
N GLU A 84 26.15 -9.44 7.95
CA GLU A 84 26.80 -10.33 8.92
C GLU A 84 28.34 -10.21 8.88
N ALA A 85 28.90 -9.63 7.81
CA ALA A 85 30.34 -9.41 7.63
C ALA A 85 30.85 -8.04 8.10
N ALA A 86 29.96 -7.13 8.53
CA ALA A 86 30.27 -5.77 8.99
C ALA A 86 30.23 -5.66 10.53
#